data_AF-A0AB34C263-F1
#
_entry.id   AF-A0AB34C263-F1
#
_cell.length_a   1.000
_cell.length_b   1.000
_cell.length_c   1.000
_cell.angle_alpha   90.00
_cell.angle_beta   90.00
_cell.angle_gamma   90.00
#
_symmetry.space_group_name_H-M   'P 1'
#
loop_
_entity.id
_entity.type
_entity.pdbx_description
1 polymer ?
#
loop_
_entity_poly.entity_id
_entity_poly.type
_entity_poly.pdbx_seq_one_letter_code
_entity_poly.pdbx_strand_id
1 'polypeptide(L)'
;MRAEDLLPDQLNHGDFNGTRVRKGTVGAFLINARLWSDPGTSAQQRRVAEEDLLAALPALRALGLFELMQVRDPALRALCEQD
;
A
#
# COMPACT_ATOMS: atom_id res chain seq x y z
N MET A 1 -15.36 13.03 -4.85
CA MET A 1 -15.64 11.81 -4.06
C MET A 1 -14.90 11.97 -2.74
N ARG A 2 -15.58 11.77 -1.62
CA ARG A 2 -14.99 11.72 -0.27
C ARG A 2 -14.63 10.27 0.10
N ALA A 3 -13.84 10.08 1.15
CA ALA A 3 -13.42 8.74 1.56
C ALA A 3 -14.63 7.87 1.97
N GLU A 4 -15.60 8.49 2.64
CA GLU A 4 -16.86 7.87 3.06
C GLU A 4 -17.80 7.54 1.88
N ASP A 5 -17.68 8.25 0.75
CA ASP A 5 -18.44 7.93 -0.47
C ASP A 5 -17.90 6.64 -1.11
N LEU A 6 -16.61 6.38 -0.97
CA LEU A 6 -15.94 5.20 -1.50
C LEU A 6 -16.12 3.98 -0.58
N LEU A 7 -16.01 4.21 0.72
CA LEU A 7 -16.03 3.18 1.76
C LEU A 7 -16.74 3.73 3.01
N PRO A 8 -18.08 3.56 3.08
CA PRO A 8 -18.88 3.97 4.21
C PRO A 8 -18.34 3.45 5.53
N ASP A 9 -18.63 4.13 6.64
CA ASP A 9 -18.03 3.82 7.95
C ASP A 9 -18.34 2.41 8.46
N GLN A 10 -19.48 1.84 8.06
CA GLN A 10 -19.87 0.49 8.44
C GLN A 10 -19.14 -0.60 7.62
N LEU A 11 -18.42 -0.21 6.55
CA LEU A 11 -17.71 -1.13 5.68
C LEU A 11 -16.20 -1.03 5.89
N ASN A 12 -15.57 -2.19 6.08
CA ASN A 12 -14.11 -2.30 6.22
C ASN A 12 -13.40 -2.65 4.92
N HIS A 13 -14.15 -2.97 3.86
CA HIS A 13 -13.64 -3.30 2.55
C HIS A 13 -14.60 -2.86 1.43
N GLY A 14 -14.05 -2.61 0.26
CA GLY A 14 -14.79 -2.41 -1.00
C GLY A 14 -14.25 -3.35 -2.08
N ASP A 15 -15.00 -3.52 -3.16
CA ASP A 15 -14.53 -4.22 -4.36
C ASP A 15 -14.08 -3.19 -5.40
N PHE A 16 -12.86 -3.36 -5.90
CA PHE A 16 -12.23 -2.50 -6.89
C PHE A 16 -11.67 -3.37 -7.99
N ASN A 17 -12.24 -3.31 -9.19
CA ASN A 17 -11.81 -4.12 -10.32
C ASN A 17 -11.72 -5.63 -9.99
N GLY A 18 -12.69 -6.15 -9.21
CA GLY A 18 -12.73 -7.56 -8.78
C GLY A 18 -11.78 -7.89 -7.63
N THR A 19 -11.10 -6.90 -7.06
CA THR A 19 -10.20 -7.05 -5.91
C THR A 19 -10.84 -6.47 -4.67
N ARG A 20 -10.96 -7.30 -3.61
CA ARG A 20 -11.41 -6.84 -2.30
C ARG A 20 -10.29 -6.04 -1.60
N VAL A 21 -10.49 -4.74 -1.43
CA VAL A 21 -9.53 -3.81 -0.81
C VAL A 21 -10.02 -3.38 0.57
N ARG A 22 -9.13 -3.35 1.57
CA ARG A 22 -9.46 -2.88 2.93
C ARG A 22 -9.33 -1.35 3.04
N LYS A 23 -10.21 -0.71 3.82
CA LYS A 23 -10.23 0.76 4.04
C LYS A 23 -8.88 1.32 4.53
N GLY A 24 -8.10 0.52 5.26
CA GLY A 24 -6.77 0.90 5.77
C GLY A 24 -5.58 0.62 4.86
N THR A 25 -5.77 -0.01 3.70
CA THR A 25 -4.66 -0.51 2.87
C THR A 25 -3.67 0.59 2.46
N VAL A 26 -4.17 1.73 1.98
CA VAL A 26 -3.30 2.85 1.55
C VAL A 26 -2.52 3.42 2.74
N GLY A 27 -3.18 3.59 3.89
CA GLY A 27 -2.52 4.10 5.11
C GLY A 27 -1.44 3.15 5.63
N ALA A 28 -1.74 1.85 5.68
CA ALA A 28 -0.79 0.82 6.09
C ALA A 28 0.42 0.76 5.15
N PHE A 29 0.20 0.85 3.83
CA PHE A 29 1.28 0.94 2.84
C PHE A 29 2.21 2.13 3.11
N LEU A 30 1.67 3.33 3.37
CA LEU A 30 2.49 4.51 3.66
C LEU A 30 3.33 4.36 4.94
N ILE A 31 2.77 3.74 5.98
CA ILE A 31 3.49 3.48 7.24
C ILE A 31 4.62 2.48 7.01
N ASN A 32 4.34 1.35 6.35
CA ASN A 32 5.34 0.33 6.07
C ASN A 32 6.41 0.83 5.08
N ALA A 33 6.04 1.66 4.10
CA ALA A 33 6.99 2.32 3.20
C ALA A 33 7.98 3.19 3.98
N ARG A 34 7.48 4.00 4.92
CA ARG A 34 8.32 4.85 5.76
C ARG A 34 9.25 4.01 6.65
N LEU A 35 8.72 2.93 7.24
CA LEU A 35 9.48 2.02 8.09
C LEU A 35 10.58 1.29 7.28
N TRP A 36 10.25 0.81 6.09
CA TRP A 36 11.17 0.12 5.20
C TRP A 36 12.30 1.04 4.74
N SER A 37 12.00 2.28 4.34
CA SER A 37 13.00 3.25 3.88
C SER A 37 13.87 3.86 4.99
N ASP A 38 13.48 3.77 6.26
CA ASP A 38 14.25 4.35 7.37
C ASP A 38 15.54 3.54 7.63
N PRO A 39 16.74 4.16 7.58
CA PRO A 39 18.01 3.49 7.88
C PRO A 39 18.14 3.00 9.33
N GLY A 40 17.39 3.59 10.26
CA GLY A 40 17.37 3.19 11.67
C GLY A 40 16.50 1.97 11.97
N THR A 41 15.69 1.51 11.01
CA THR A 41 14.83 0.35 11.18
C THR A 41 15.64 -0.93 11.30
N SER A 42 15.32 -1.76 12.29
CA SER A 42 15.98 -3.06 12.44
C SER A 42 15.72 -3.97 11.24
N ALA A 43 16.66 -4.87 10.94
CA ALA A 43 16.51 -5.82 9.84
C ALA A 43 15.25 -6.70 9.96
N GLN A 44 14.78 -6.98 11.18
CA GLN A 44 13.54 -7.72 11.38
C GLN A 44 12.31 -6.89 11.02
N GLN A 45 12.25 -5.64 11.48
CA GLN A 45 11.13 -4.74 11.17
C GLN A 45 11.08 -4.40 9.68
N ARG A 46 12.24 -4.19 9.04
CA ARG A 46 12.31 -3.94 7.59
C ARG A 46 11.78 -5.12 6.79
N ARG A 47 12.08 -6.36 7.18
CA ARG A 47 11.53 -7.57 6.54
C ARG A 47 10.02 -7.67 6.66
N VAL A 48 9.46 -7.45 7.86
CA VAL A 48 8.00 -7.45 8.05
C VAL A 48 7.34 -6.34 7.22
N ALA A 49 7.93 -5.15 7.19
CA ALA A 49 7.43 -4.05 6.36
C ALA A 49 7.46 -4.40 4.87
N GLU A 50 8.51 -5.07 4.39
CA GLU A 50 8.62 -5.54 3.00
C GLU A 50 7.51 -6.53 2.63
N GLU A 51 7.27 -7.53 3.49
CA GLU A 51 6.19 -8.51 3.30
C GLU A 51 4.82 -7.82 3.22
N ASP A 52 4.53 -6.88 4.12
CA ASP A 52 3.28 -6.12 4.12
C ASP A 52 3.15 -5.19 2.91
N LEU A 53 4.25 -4.58 2.46
CA LEU A 53 4.29 -3.75 1.25
C LEU A 53 3.91 -4.57 0.02
N LEU A 54 4.56 -5.73 -0.16
CA LEU A 54 4.30 -6.65 -1.27
C LEU A 54 2.86 -7.17 -1.24
N ALA A 55 2.36 -7.54 -0.07
CA ALA A 55 0.98 -8.00 0.10
C ALA A 55 -0.07 -6.92 -0.24
N ALA A 56 0.26 -5.63 -0.10
CA ALA A 56 -0.63 -4.53 -0.43
C ALA A 56 -0.67 -4.21 -1.93
N LEU A 57 0.35 -4.58 -2.72
CA LEU A 57 0.48 -4.19 -4.13
C LEU A 57 -0.74 -4.53 -4.99
N PRO A 58 -1.36 -5.73 -4.91
CA PRO A 58 -2.54 -6.04 -5.72
C PRO A 58 -3.69 -5.07 -5.49
N ALA A 59 -3.93 -4.69 -4.23
CA ALA A 59 -4.97 -3.75 -3.87
C ALA A 59 -4.67 -2.32 -4.34
N LEU A 60 -3.40 -1.89 -4.26
CA LEU A 60 -2.99 -0.56 -4.73
C LEU A 60 -3.03 -0.45 -6.26
N ARG A 61 -2.69 -1.54 -6.97
CA ARG A 61 -2.84 -1.69 -8.42
C ARG A 61 -4.32 -1.64 -8.80
N ALA A 62 -5.19 -2.37 -8.09
CA ALA A 62 -6.63 -2.35 -8.33
C ALA A 62 -7.28 -0.98 -8.09
N LEU A 63 -6.73 -0.18 -7.16
CA LEU A 63 -7.13 1.21 -6.93
C LEU A 63 -6.62 2.20 -8.01
N GLY A 64 -5.75 1.76 -8.93
CA GLY A 64 -5.12 2.63 -9.93
C GLY A 64 -4.10 3.60 -9.33
N LEU A 65 -3.59 3.36 -8.12
CA LEU A 65 -2.72 4.31 -7.42
C LEU A 65 -1.47 4.65 -8.23
N PHE A 66 -0.87 3.62 -8.84
CA PHE A 66 0.37 3.74 -9.61
C PHE A 66 0.18 4.27 -11.04
N GLU A 67 -1.08 4.44 -11.50
CA GLU A 67 -1.39 5.08 -12.79
C GLU A 67 -1.29 6.61 -12.68
N LEU A 68 -1.45 7.15 -11.46
CA LEU A 68 -1.46 8.59 -11.19
C LEU A 68 -0.22 9.07 -10.44
N MET A 69 0.39 8.21 -9.62
CA MET A 69 1.50 8.57 -8.74
C MET A 69 2.58 7.49 -8.74
N GLN A 70 3.84 7.90 -8.63
CA GLN A 70 4.98 7.00 -8.47
C GLN A 70 5.61 7.13 -7.07
N VAL A 71 6.14 6.02 -6.54
CA VAL A 71 6.95 6.03 -5.32
C VAL A 71 8.22 6.86 -5.57
N ARG A 72 8.54 7.79 -4.65
CA ARG A 72 9.68 8.70 -4.84
C ARG A 72 11.04 8.04 -4.57
N ASP A 73 11.13 7.21 -3.53
CA ASP A 73 12.34 6.47 -3.20
C ASP A 73 12.62 5.42 -4.28
N PRO A 74 13.80 5.43 -4.95
CA PRO A 74 14.08 4.53 -6.05
C PRO A 74 14.12 3.05 -5.66
N ALA A 75 14.62 2.72 -4.47
CA ALA A 75 14.73 1.33 -4.02
C ALA A 75 13.34 0.77 -3.67
N LEU A 76 12.51 1.58 -3.00
CA LEU A 76 11.13 1.21 -2.71
C LEU A 76 10.28 1.15 -3.99
N ARG A 77 10.52 2.04 -4.96
CA ARG A 77 9.86 1.98 -6.26
C ARG A 77 10.18 0.66 -6.96
N ALA A 78 11.46 0.32 -7.05
CA ALA A 78 11.90 -0.93 -7.65
C ALA A 78 11.21 -2.13 -6.98
N LEU A 79 11.09 -2.15 -5.65
CA LEU A 79 10.34 -3.17 -4.90
C LEU A 79 8.85 -3.24 -5.33
N CYS A 80 8.18 -2.11 -5.52
CA CYS A 80 6.75 -2.07 -5.88
C CYS A 80 6.47 -2.49 -7.34
N GLU A 81 7.47 -2.33 -8.21
CA GLU A 81 7.40 -2.64 -9.64
C GLU A 81 7.79 -4.11 -9.95
N GLN A 82 8.11 -4.91 -8.93
CA GLN A 82 8.35 -6.35 -9.09
C GLN A 82 7.02 -7.07 -9.40
N ASP A 83 7.09 -8.01 -10.35
CA ASP A 83 5.99 -8.88 -10.78
C ASP A 83 5.79 -10.07 -9.84
#